data_AF-A0A8T6WSK9-F1
#
_entry.id   AF-A0A8T6WSK9-F1
#
_cell.length_a   1.000
_cell.length_b   1.000
_cell.length_c   1.000
_cell.angle_alpha   90.00
_cell.angle_beta   90.00
_cell.angle_gamma   90.00
#
_symmetry.space_group_name_H-M   'P 1'
#
loop_
_entity.id
_entity.type
_entity.pdbx_description
1 polymer ?
#
loop_
_entity_poly.entity_id
_entity_poly.type
_entity_poly.pdbx_seq_one_letter_code
_entity_poly.pdbx_strand_id
1 'polypeptide(L)'
;MDRLRRYDNRSKFDETWRRNLSIAMAELDRMCTKLYIPNNVKEQAALLYRKCLKKDLIRGRSIDAFVAACIYASCRHAKVPRPLK
;
A
#
# COMPACT_ATOMS: atom_id res chain seq x y z
N MET A 1 6.49 35.00 -3.25
CA MET A 1 5.69 34.05 -2.44
C MET A 1 5.85 32.58 -2.86
N ASP A 2 6.17 32.26 -4.12
CA ASP A 2 6.23 30.85 -4.58
C ASP A 2 7.29 29.97 -3.93
N ARG A 3 8.40 30.56 -3.48
CA ARG A 3 9.49 29.80 -2.83
C ARG A 3 9.03 29.14 -1.54
N LEU A 4 8.34 29.88 -0.66
CA LEU A 4 7.81 29.36 0.61
C LEU A 4 6.74 28.28 0.36
N ARG A 5 5.85 28.51 -0.61
CA ARG A 5 4.79 27.55 -0.99
C ARG A 5 5.36 26.21 -1.49
N ARG A 6 6.48 26.23 -2.21
CA ARG A 6 7.17 25.01 -2.66
C ARG A 6 7.74 24.19 -1.51
N TYR A 7 8.36 24.83 -0.52
CA TYR A 7 8.88 24.13 0.66
C TYR A 7 7.75 23.52 1.50
N ASP A 8 6.67 24.27 1.73
CA ASP A 8 5.49 23.79 2.45
C ASP A 8 4.87 22.56 1.77
N ASN A 9 4.66 22.61 0.45
CA ASN A 9 4.14 21.47 -0.31
C ASN A 9 5.04 20.24 -0.25
N ARG A 10 6.36 20.41 -0.23
CA ARG A 10 7.32 19.29 -0.14
C ARG A 10 7.29 18.64 1.25
N SER A 11 7.24 19.43 2.31
CA SER A 11 7.14 18.90 3.68
C SER A 11 5.83 18.13 3.90
N LYS A 12 4.71 18.68 3.43
CA LYS A 12 3.39 18.03 3.50
C LYS A 12 3.32 16.74 2.68
N PHE A 13 4.03 16.68 1.55
CA PHE A 13 4.12 15.46 0.74
C PHE A 13 4.77 14.30 1.50
N ASP A 14 5.92 14.55 2.13
CA ASP A 14 6.61 13.53 2.94
C ASP A 14 5.77 13.07 4.13
N GLU A 15 5.03 13.98 4.75
CA GLU A 15 4.09 13.67 5.84
C GLU A 15 2.93 12.78 5.34
N THR A 16 2.29 13.17 4.23
CA THR A 16 1.18 12.42 3.62
C THR A 16 1.63 11.02 3.19
N TRP A 17 2.83 10.91 2.62
CA TRP A 17 3.42 9.64 2.20
C TRP A 17 3.61 8.68 3.38
N ARG A 18 4.21 9.17 4.48
CA ARG A 18 4.41 8.37 5.70
C ARG A 18 3.08 7.97 6.35
N ARG A 19 2.13 8.89 6.43
CA ARG A 19 0.79 8.63 6.97
C ARG A 19 0.07 7.53 6.17
N ASN A 20 0.06 7.65 4.85
CA ASN A 20 -0.58 6.67 3.97
C ASN A 20 0.10 5.30 4.05
N LEU A 21 1.44 5.27 4.19
CA LEU A 21 2.16 4.03 4.40
C LEU A 21 1.74 3.35 5.72
N SER A 22 1.67 4.10 6.82
CA SER A 22 1.27 3.56 8.13
C SER A 22 -0.15 2.96 8.08
N ILE A 23 -1.11 3.72 7.53
CA ILE A 23 -2.51 3.28 7.37
C ILE A 23 -2.57 1.99 6.53
N ALA A 24 -1.86 1.97 5.39
CA ALA A 24 -1.89 0.82 4.50
C ALA A 24 -1.25 -0.44 5.09
N MET A 25 -0.18 -0.31 5.89
CA MET A 25 0.42 -1.46 6.56
C MET A 25 -0.52 -2.05 7.63
N ALA A 26 -1.25 -1.19 8.36
CA ALA A 26 -2.26 -1.64 9.32
C ALA A 26 -3.46 -2.32 8.61
N GLU A 27 -3.91 -1.77 7.48
CA GLU A 27 -4.96 -2.36 6.66
C GLU A 27 -4.55 -3.73 6.10
N LEU A 28 -3.33 -3.81 5.57
CA LEU A 28 -2.76 -5.04 5.02
C LEU A 28 -2.70 -6.13 6.09
N ASP A 29 -2.26 -5.80 7.30
CA ASP A 29 -2.23 -6.73 8.43
C ASP A 29 -3.62 -7.24 8.80
N ARG A 30 -4.60 -6.33 8.90
CA ARG A 30 -5.98 -6.67 9.20
C ARG A 30 -6.59 -7.60 8.15
N MET A 31 -6.42 -7.29 6.87
CA MET A 31 -6.93 -8.10 5.76
C MET A 31 -6.25 -9.48 5.70
N CYS A 32 -4.91 -9.52 5.82
CA CYS A 32 -4.16 -10.77 5.82
C CYS A 32 -4.59 -11.69 6.97
N THR A 33 -4.79 -11.13 8.17
CA THR A 33 -5.26 -11.87 9.34
C THR A 33 -6.66 -12.44 9.11
N LYS A 34 -7.59 -11.62 8.62
CA LYS A 34 -8.97 -12.04 8.34
C LYS A 34 -9.06 -13.13 7.26
N LEU A 35 -8.15 -13.10 6.29
CA LEU A 35 -8.10 -14.04 5.17
C LEU A 35 -7.17 -15.24 5.40
N TYR A 36 -6.58 -15.34 6.61
CA TYR A 36 -5.59 -16.36 6.97
C TYR A 36 -4.49 -16.52 5.91
N ILE A 37 -3.96 -15.38 5.46
CA ILE A 37 -2.88 -15.35 4.46
C ILE A 37 -1.55 -15.67 5.15
N PRO A 38 -0.72 -16.56 4.58
CA PRO A 38 0.58 -16.88 5.17
C PRO A 38 1.53 -15.67 5.19
N ASN A 39 2.42 -15.61 6.19
CA ASN A 39 3.31 -14.48 6.41
C ASN A 39 4.21 -14.15 5.21
N ASN A 40 4.67 -15.17 4.46
CA ASN A 40 5.48 -14.95 3.26
C ASN A 40 4.72 -14.11 2.20
N VAL A 41 3.43 -14.37 1.98
CA VAL A 41 2.59 -13.63 1.03
C VAL A 41 2.31 -12.22 1.55
N LYS A 42 2.07 -12.08 2.86
CA LYS A 42 1.89 -10.78 3.53
C LYS A 42 3.12 -9.88 3.33
N GLU A 43 4.32 -10.41 3.53
CA GLU A 43 5.56 -9.67 3.30
C GLU A 43 5.74 -9.26 1.83
N GLN A 44 5.44 -10.16 0.89
CA GLN A 44 5.48 -9.84 -0.53
C GLN A 44 4.49 -8.73 -0.89
N ALA A 45 3.28 -8.75 -0.32
CA ALA A 45 2.27 -7.71 -0.54
C ALA A 45 2.73 -6.36 0.01
N ALA A 46 3.34 -6.35 1.20
CA ALA A 46 3.91 -5.14 1.80
C ALA A 46 5.07 -4.57 0.97
N LEU A 47 5.94 -5.43 0.44
CA LEU A 47 7.02 -5.01 -0.47
C LEU A 47 6.46 -4.43 -1.77
N LEU A 48 5.42 -5.05 -2.34
CA LEU A 48 4.76 -4.56 -3.54
C LEU A 48 4.13 -3.18 -3.31
N TYR A 49 3.41 -3.01 -2.20
CA TYR A 49 2.81 -1.72 -1.84
C TYR A 49 3.86 -0.62 -1.71
N ARG A 50 4.96 -0.87 -1.00
CA ARG A 50 6.08 0.09 -0.85
C ARG A 50 6.69 0.46 -2.21
N LYS A 51 6.84 -0.50 -3.12
CA LYS A 51 7.33 -0.24 -4.49
C LYS A 51 6.37 0.64 -5.28
N CYS A 52 5.08 0.35 -5.24
CA CYS A 52 4.04 1.15 -5.91
C CYS A 52 3.95 2.57 -5.35
N LEU A 53 4.04 2.71 -4.02
CA LEU A 53 4.02 4.00 -3.33
C LEU A 53 5.24 4.85 -3.72
N LYS A 54 6.44 4.26 -3.80
CA LYS A 54 7.67 4.94 -4.23
C LYS A 54 7.59 5.40 -5.70
N LYS A 55 6.82 4.70 -6.54
CA LYS A 55 6.59 5.04 -7.95
C LYS A 55 5.39 5.98 -8.17
N ASP A 56 4.79 6.49 -7.10
CA ASP A 56 3.61 7.36 -7.13
C ASP A 56 2.38 6.76 -7.84
N LEU A 57 2.28 5.43 -7.88
CA LEU A 57 1.18 4.72 -8.55
C LEU A 57 -0.11 4.67 -7.71
N ILE A 58 -0.13 5.22 -6.50
CA ILE A 58 -1.24 5.07 -5.55
C ILE A 58 -2.10 6.35 -5.50
N ARG A 59 -1.60 7.48 -6.00
CA ARG A 59 -2.34 8.75 -6.00
C ARG A 59 -3.69 8.62 -6.70
N GLY A 60 -4.72 9.18 -6.06
CA GLY A 60 -6.10 9.16 -6.57
C GLY A 60 -6.84 7.83 -6.40
N ARG A 61 -6.24 6.84 -5.74
CA ARG A 61 -6.86 5.54 -5.47
C ARG A 61 -7.16 5.37 -3.99
N SER A 62 -8.19 4.59 -3.69
CA SER A 62 -8.44 4.15 -2.30
C SER A 62 -7.28 3.28 -1.82
N ILE A 63 -6.81 3.57 -0.60
CA ILE A 63 -5.75 2.79 0.05
C ILE A 63 -6.21 1.35 0.21
N ASP A 64 -7.44 1.12 0.69
CA ASP A 64 -7.99 -0.21 0.94
C ASP A 64 -8.07 -1.03 -0.35
N ALA A 65 -8.56 -0.43 -1.44
CA ALA A 65 -8.63 -1.08 -2.74
C ALA A 65 -7.24 -1.45 -3.27
N PHE A 66 -6.25 -0.56 -3.08
CA PHE A 66 -4.90 -0.81 -3.53
C PHE A 66 -4.20 -1.89 -2.70
N VAL A 67 -4.39 -1.90 -1.38
CA VAL A 67 -3.91 -2.94 -0.48
C VAL A 67 -4.49 -4.30 -0.86
N ALA A 68 -5.80 -4.38 -1.10
CA ALA A 68 -6.45 -5.60 -1.56
C ALA A 68 -5.88 -6.10 -2.90
N ALA A 69 -5.61 -5.19 -3.83
CA ALA A 69 -4.98 -5.51 -5.11
C ALA A 69 -3.54 -6.04 -4.93
N CYS A 70 -2.74 -5.45 -4.03
CA CYS A 70 -1.40 -5.95 -3.71
C CYS A 70 -1.45 -7.35 -3.11
N ILE A 71 -2.37 -7.58 -2.17
CA ILE A 71 -2.59 -8.90 -1.56
C ILE A 71 -2.94 -9.92 -2.63
N TYR A 72 -3.91 -9.62 -3.50
CA TYR A 72 -4.32 -10.51 -4.58
C TYR A 72 -3.16 -10.85 -5.53
N ALA A 73 -2.38 -9.83 -5.95
CA ALA A 73 -1.22 -10.03 -6.80
C ALA A 73 -0.19 -10.97 -6.15
N SER A 74 0.13 -10.74 -4.86
CA SER A 74 1.06 -11.58 -4.11
C SER A 74 0.55 -13.01 -3.93
N CYS A 75 -0.74 -13.19 -3.65
CA CYS A 75 -1.39 -14.51 -3.59
C CYS A 75 -1.24 -15.27 -4.91
N ARG A 76 -1.45 -14.59 -6.04
CA ARG A 76 -1.31 -15.19 -7.37
C ARG A 76 0.14 -15.57 -7.69
N HIS A 77 1.11 -14.72 -7.33
CA HIS A 77 2.54 -15.03 -7.48
C HIS A 77 2.99 -16.21 -6.62
N ALA A 78 2.47 -16.32 -5.40
CA ALA A 78 2.77 -17.41 -4.48
C ALA A 78 2.03 -18.73 -4.79
N LYS A 79 1.27 -18.78 -5.90
CA LYS A 79 0.41 -19.93 -6.27
C LYS A 79 -0.62 -20.31 -5.19
N VAL A 80 -1.07 -19.32 -4.41
CA VAL A 80 -2.18 -19.45 -3.45
C VAL A 80 -3.33 -18.55 -3.91
N PRO A 81 -4.01 -18.87 -5.03
CA PRO A 81 -5.00 -17.97 -5.60
C PRO A 81 -6.19 -17.80 -4.66
N ARG A 82 -6.58 -16.55 -4.43
CA ARG A 82 -7.85 -16.17 -3.77
C ARG A 82 -8.78 -15.59 -4.84
N PRO A 83 -10.05 -16.01 -4.92
CA PRO A 83 -10.97 -15.44 -5.91
C PRO A 83 -11.27 -13.97 -5.61
N LEU A 84 -11.38 -13.13 -6.63
CA LEU A 84 -12.16 -11.89 -6.54
C LEU A 84 -13.63 -12.28 -6.73
N LYS A 85 -14.47 -11.92 -5.78
CA LYS A 85 -15.93 -11.92 -5.95
C LYS A 85 -16.41 -10.51 -6.19
#